data_AF-A0A833DHN5-F1
#
_entry.id   AF-A0A833DHN5-F1
#
_cell.length_a   1.000
_cell.length_b   1.000
_cell.length_c   1.000
_cell.angle_alpha   90.00
_cell.angle_beta   90.00
_cell.angle_gamma   90.00
#
_symmetry.space_group_name_H-M   'P 1'
#
loop_
_entity.id
_entity.type
_entity.pdbx_description
1 polymer ?
#
loop_
_entity_poly.entity_id
_entity_poly.type
_entity_poly.pdbx_seq_one_letter_code
_entity_poly.pdbx_strand_id
1 'polypeptide(L)'
;MAIRLRLALFLALLMLITPLTPLTTLESVQASPEENGTASPLEILRLATGSLSEPAIVGDDDGNFHIFWIENQTNAMYSVVDSSGAISVIPQPISLSGSNVKWSPRMEIDDSGNLHLVWIKDTTSNDCLVYLAVDPSSDDPTDGIFNPSDYSMNNVVCKTNYIIENIANPNLAIDSQGAAHIVWQDKDDPLDTRFGLPGIRYSMMVANWTTHTPNSPIFDTLLTPLPSKSTFPEVAITSDDEVVITWQDSRGSMIELVVLLDSSGGMTSEWEDICTLMYGGSDGEGWTSPGLQNIADITGVTLLDTIYGLGDYIRPQASTGNCAGHNTNDRSRATILTPQVDSGGIRKIHRTMYNGQSQNWGNQQEEWGPGTTWACLSWMDAQGNTGNSANPPTQYDHRWNPNASKIVIPIGDEGPKVGDPAQQSDDVQSIDESHDACVNGGIVPWVFIGEIQSSASNNMWDHALDLAQCPVSGVSTTPRSCSGGNTRNTDGAGGVGQWPSSGQDLSDLFDQWMGILNSGSPEVWTTVVDPYAKLSDPNHVSGTPAHSTAGGVYTEDVGWGGAHGNNFVVVNDTRFTYDDSWSSRPAVEIASNGLLQFIWS
;
A
#
# COMPACT_ATOMS: atom_id res chain seq x y z
N MET A 1 -25.08 -70.63 13.33
CA MET A 1 -25.34 -69.60 14.36
C MET A 1 -24.06 -69.07 14.99
N ALA A 2 -23.13 -69.94 15.43
CA ALA A 2 -21.86 -69.54 16.07
C ALA A 2 -20.93 -68.66 15.20
N ILE A 3 -20.90 -68.86 13.88
CA ILE A 3 -20.05 -68.07 12.96
C ILE A 3 -20.56 -66.63 12.79
N ARG A 4 -21.89 -66.44 12.73
CA ARG A 4 -22.49 -65.10 12.61
C ARG A 4 -22.35 -64.29 13.89
N LEU A 5 -22.39 -64.95 15.05
CA LEU A 5 -22.13 -64.30 16.34
C LEU A 5 -20.66 -63.87 16.47
N ARG A 6 -19.72 -64.69 15.98
CA ARG A 6 -18.29 -64.34 15.94
C ARG A 6 -18.00 -63.20 14.97
N LEU A 7 -18.64 -63.17 13.79
CA LEU A 7 -18.49 -62.07 12.84
C LEU A 7 -19.09 -60.76 13.37
N ALA A 8 -20.24 -60.83 14.03
CA ALA A 8 -20.88 -59.66 14.63
C ALA A 8 -20.08 -59.11 15.82
N LEU A 9 -19.52 -59.97 16.66
CA LEU A 9 -18.60 -59.57 17.73
C LEU A 9 -17.29 -58.98 17.17
N PHE A 10 -16.79 -59.52 16.07
CA PHE A 10 -15.57 -59.01 15.41
C PHE A 10 -15.80 -57.64 14.76
N LEU A 11 -16.93 -57.44 14.06
CA LEU A 11 -17.28 -56.13 13.49
C LEU A 11 -17.61 -55.09 14.58
N ALA A 12 -18.31 -55.48 15.65
CA ALA A 12 -18.58 -54.58 16.77
C ALA A 12 -17.29 -54.18 17.49
N LEU A 13 -16.33 -55.10 17.64
CA LEU A 13 -15.00 -54.80 18.14
C LEU A 13 -14.24 -53.86 17.20
N LEU A 14 -14.31 -54.07 15.88
CA LEU A 14 -13.65 -53.21 14.89
C LEU A 14 -14.19 -51.78 14.89
N MET A 15 -15.52 -51.60 14.99
CA MET A 15 -16.16 -50.27 15.07
C MET A 15 -15.90 -49.53 16.39
N LEU A 16 -15.61 -50.26 17.46
CA LEU A 16 -15.19 -49.69 18.75
C LEU A 16 -13.71 -49.25 18.76
N ILE A 17 -12.87 -49.78 17.85
CA ILE A 17 -11.44 -49.44 17.75
C ILE A 17 -11.19 -48.31 16.73
N THR A 18 -12.08 -48.08 15.76
CA THR A 18 -11.92 -47.05 14.72
C THR A 18 -11.95 -45.57 15.15
N PRO A 19 -12.62 -45.13 16.25
CA PRO A 19 -12.51 -43.74 16.69
C PRO A 19 -11.29 -43.46 17.57
N LEU A 20 -10.44 -44.47 17.84
CA LEU A 20 -9.26 -44.34 18.72
C LEU A 20 -7.92 -44.28 17.95
N THR A 21 -7.93 -44.37 16.62
CA THR A 21 -6.75 -44.26 15.77
C THR A 21 -6.60 -42.85 15.17
N PRO A 22 -6.53 -41.82 16.04
CA PRO A 22 -5.39 -40.91 15.95
C PRO A 22 -4.68 -40.68 17.29
N LEU A 23 -4.94 -41.49 18.34
CA LEU A 23 -4.39 -41.24 19.68
C LEU A 23 -3.28 -42.20 20.16
N THR A 24 -2.80 -43.13 19.33
CA THR A 24 -1.72 -44.07 19.73
C THR A 24 -0.52 -44.10 18.79
N THR A 25 -0.38 -43.13 17.90
CA THR A 25 0.93 -42.71 17.41
C THR A 25 1.18 -41.28 17.88
N LEU A 26 1.29 -41.13 19.20
CA LEU A 26 2.32 -40.25 19.72
C LEU A 26 3.65 -40.93 19.37
N GLU A 27 4.04 -40.86 18.09
CA GLU A 27 5.42 -40.48 17.89
C GLU A 27 5.48 -39.13 18.59
N SER A 28 6.12 -39.10 19.76
CA SER A 28 6.75 -37.85 20.12
C SER A 28 7.52 -37.47 18.86
N VAL A 29 7.10 -36.40 18.20
CA VAL A 29 8.09 -35.53 17.62
C VAL A 29 8.92 -35.16 18.84
N GLN A 30 9.95 -35.98 19.10
CA GLN A 30 11.06 -35.50 19.87
C GLN A 30 11.50 -34.35 19.00
N ALA A 31 11.16 -33.12 19.42
CA ALA A 31 12.13 -32.07 19.31
C ALA A 31 13.44 -32.74 19.68
N SER A 32 14.43 -32.69 18.77
CA SER A 32 15.75 -33.24 19.03
C SER A 32 16.07 -32.92 20.49
N PRO A 33 16.53 -33.91 21.30
CA PRO A 33 17.00 -33.61 22.64
C PRO A 33 17.80 -32.30 22.60
N GLU A 34 17.72 -31.42 23.59
CA GLU A 34 18.53 -30.18 23.62
C GLU A 34 20.04 -30.45 23.40
N GLU A 35 20.47 -31.71 23.53
CA GLU A 35 21.82 -32.19 23.23
C GLU A 35 22.08 -32.57 21.75
N ASN A 36 21.06 -32.68 20.88
CA ASN A 36 21.16 -33.09 19.47
C ASN A 36 20.47 -32.13 18.48
N GLY A 37 19.99 -30.97 18.93
CA GLY A 37 19.59 -29.84 18.08
C GLY A 37 20.65 -28.74 18.15
N THR A 38 21.26 -28.38 17.03
CA THR A 38 22.42 -27.48 16.92
C THR A 38 22.14 -25.98 17.11
N ALA A 39 21.16 -25.57 17.91
CA ALA A 39 21.07 -24.16 18.27
C ALA A 39 20.48 -23.98 19.67
N SER A 40 21.35 -23.89 20.69
CA SER A 40 21.07 -22.85 21.70
C SER A 40 20.89 -21.54 20.93
N PRO A 41 19.92 -20.66 21.29
CA PRO A 41 19.78 -19.36 20.66
C PRO A 41 21.16 -18.70 20.61
N LEU A 42 21.73 -18.62 19.40
CA LEU A 42 23.00 -17.95 19.22
C LEU A 42 22.66 -16.47 19.25
N GLU A 43 22.92 -15.86 20.40
CA GLU A 43 22.84 -14.40 20.49
C GLU A 43 24.03 -13.84 19.71
N ILE A 44 23.82 -13.52 18.43
CA ILE A 44 24.82 -12.82 17.62
C ILE A 44 24.81 -11.35 18.04
N LEU A 45 25.35 -11.08 19.23
CA LEU A 45 25.53 -9.74 19.76
C LEU A 45 26.54 -8.99 18.88
N ARG A 46 26.11 -7.83 18.34
CA ARG A 46 26.96 -6.83 17.66
C ARG A 46 27.47 -7.19 16.25
N LEU A 47 26.62 -7.73 15.37
CA LEU A 47 26.92 -7.65 13.91
C LEU A 47 26.95 -6.19 13.43
N ALA A 48 26.19 -5.32 14.08
CA ALA A 48 26.12 -3.90 13.78
C ALA A 48 26.50 -3.02 14.97
N THR A 49 26.96 -1.83 14.63
CA THR A 49 27.26 -0.72 15.55
C THR A 49 26.23 0.41 15.44
N GLY A 50 25.40 0.40 14.38
CA GLY A 50 24.38 1.39 14.09
C GLY A 50 22.95 0.85 14.03
N SER A 51 22.07 1.64 13.41
CA SER A 51 20.70 1.24 13.12
C SER A 51 20.70 0.22 11.98
N LEU A 52 20.05 -0.93 12.23
CA LEU A 52 19.86 -2.01 11.27
C LEU A 52 18.51 -1.85 10.56
N SER A 53 18.49 -2.07 9.26
CA SER A 53 17.25 -2.12 8.48
C SER A 53 17.16 -3.43 7.72
N GLU A 54 16.11 -4.21 8.04
CA GLU A 54 15.61 -5.37 7.30
C GLU A 54 16.70 -6.35 6.80
N PRO A 55 17.38 -7.11 7.70
CA PRO A 55 18.39 -8.07 7.28
C PRO A 55 17.79 -9.22 6.45
N ALA A 56 18.50 -9.62 5.39
CA ALA A 56 18.26 -10.83 4.62
C ALA A 56 19.26 -11.92 5.04
N ILE A 57 18.78 -13.16 5.16
CA ILE A 57 19.59 -14.30 5.62
C ILE A 57 19.27 -15.51 4.75
N VAL A 58 20.31 -16.18 4.24
CA VAL A 58 20.18 -17.45 3.51
C VAL A 58 21.18 -18.48 4.04
N GLY A 59 20.83 -19.76 3.96
CA GLY A 59 21.70 -20.87 4.35
C GLY A 59 22.30 -21.54 3.11
N ASP A 60 23.58 -21.91 3.17
CA ASP A 60 24.22 -22.74 2.16
C ASP A 60 24.13 -24.25 2.49
N ASP A 61 24.55 -25.09 1.53
CA ASP A 61 24.57 -26.55 1.68
C ASP A 61 25.55 -27.06 2.76
N ASP A 62 26.54 -26.25 3.13
CA ASP A 62 27.49 -26.54 4.20
C ASP A 62 26.94 -26.16 5.59
N GLY A 63 25.74 -25.57 5.64
CA GLY A 63 25.06 -25.13 6.85
C GLY A 63 25.55 -23.79 7.39
N ASN A 64 26.27 -23.00 6.59
CA ASN A 64 26.63 -21.62 6.91
C ASN A 64 25.46 -20.69 6.58
N PHE A 65 25.34 -19.61 7.34
CA PHE A 65 24.34 -18.56 7.14
C PHE A 65 25.01 -17.30 6.62
N HIS A 66 24.63 -16.90 5.41
CA HIS A 66 25.00 -15.63 4.80
C HIS A 66 24.02 -14.56 5.27
N ILE A 67 24.53 -13.43 5.75
CA ILE A 67 23.72 -12.34 6.34
C ILE A 67 24.03 -11.05 5.60
N PHE A 68 22.99 -10.40 5.07
CA PHE A 68 23.08 -9.15 4.32
C PHE A 68 22.14 -8.10 4.92
N TRP A 69 22.61 -6.89 5.20
CA TRP A 69 21.78 -5.84 5.80
C TRP A 69 22.22 -4.43 5.42
N ILE A 70 21.35 -3.45 5.68
CA ILE A 70 21.71 -2.03 5.56
C ILE A 70 21.95 -1.43 6.93
N GLU A 71 23.13 -0.84 7.12
CA GLU A 71 23.50 -0.14 8.34
C GLU A 71 23.48 1.38 8.13
N ASN A 72 22.77 2.09 9.02
CA ASN A 72 22.65 3.54 9.03
C ASN A 72 22.21 4.16 7.68
N GLN A 73 21.45 3.41 6.86
CA GLN A 73 20.99 3.82 5.51
C GLN A 73 22.12 4.28 4.57
N THR A 74 23.34 3.81 4.83
CA THR A 74 24.53 4.30 4.15
C THR A 74 25.43 3.18 3.65
N ASN A 75 25.42 2.02 4.32
CA ASN A 75 26.30 0.90 3.99
C ASN A 75 25.50 -0.38 3.83
N ALA A 76 25.72 -1.09 2.72
CA ALA A 76 25.27 -2.45 2.54
C ALA A 76 26.34 -3.39 3.10
N MET A 77 25.97 -4.20 4.07
CA MET A 77 26.86 -4.93 4.96
C MET A 77 26.65 -6.43 4.83
N TYR A 78 27.72 -7.19 4.98
CA TYR A 78 27.73 -8.64 4.83
C TYR A 78 28.53 -9.34 5.92
N SER A 79 28.10 -10.54 6.29
CA SER A 79 28.79 -11.43 7.23
C SER A 79 28.34 -12.87 6.98
N VAL A 80 29.15 -13.83 7.42
CA VAL A 80 28.84 -15.25 7.37
C VAL A 80 29.03 -15.85 8.76
N VAL A 81 28.05 -16.64 9.18
CA VAL A 81 28.10 -17.46 10.38
C VAL A 81 28.17 -18.91 9.96
N ASP A 82 29.19 -19.63 10.38
CA ASP A 82 29.34 -21.04 10.01
C ASP A 82 28.35 -21.96 10.74
N SER A 83 28.30 -23.22 10.33
CA SER A 83 27.44 -24.25 10.94
C SER A 83 27.72 -24.52 12.43
N SER A 84 28.84 -24.02 12.99
CA SER A 84 29.16 -24.08 14.41
C SER A 84 28.65 -22.86 15.20
N GLY A 85 28.11 -21.85 14.50
CA GLY A 85 27.68 -20.59 15.07
C GLY A 85 28.81 -19.57 15.26
N ALA A 86 29.99 -19.80 14.67
CA ALA A 86 31.08 -18.84 14.69
C ALA A 86 31.01 -17.89 13.49
N ILE A 87 31.40 -16.63 13.67
CA ILE A 87 31.53 -15.69 12.56
C ILE A 87 32.76 -16.09 11.74
N SER A 88 32.54 -16.61 10.53
CA SER A 88 33.60 -16.99 9.58
C SER A 88 34.03 -15.80 8.72
N VAL A 89 33.09 -14.92 8.38
CA VAL A 89 33.34 -13.66 7.68
C VAL A 89 32.91 -12.51 8.59
N ILE A 90 33.84 -11.65 8.99
CA ILE A 90 33.53 -10.54 9.90
C ILE A 90 32.54 -9.56 9.26
N PRO A 91 31.67 -8.91 10.04
CA PRO A 91 30.80 -7.84 9.56
C PRO A 91 31.58 -6.76 8.82
N GLN A 92 31.27 -6.56 7.54
CA GLN A 92 31.96 -5.58 6.70
C GLN A 92 31.06 -5.05 5.58
N PRO A 93 31.34 -3.84 5.05
CA PRO A 93 30.64 -3.34 3.88
C PRO A 93 30.97 -4.19 2.65
N ILE A 94 29.98 -4.45 1.80
CA ILE A 94 30.22 -4.97 0.47
C ILE A 94 30.90 -3.85 -0.33
N SER A 95 32.17 -4.03 -0.70
CA SER A 95 32.97 -3.03 -1.42
C SER A 95 32.31 -2.55 -2.73
N LEU A 96 31.46 -3.40 -3.32
CA LEU A 96 30.72 -3.18 -4.55
C LEU A 96 29.45 -2.31 -4.37
N SER A 97 28.97 -2.05 -3.14
CA SER A 97 27.68 -1.39 -2.92
C SER A 97 27.63 0.09 -3.32
N GLY A 98 28.78 0.77 -3.31
CA GLY A 98 28.85 2.23 -3.40
C GLY A 98 28.29 2.93 -2.14
N SER A 99 28.04 4.24 -2.24
CA SER A 99 27.49 5.07 -1.14
C SER A 99 25.97 5.24 -1.23
N ASN A 100 25.31 5.35 -0.06
CA ASN A 100 23.88 5.64 0.16
C ASN A 100 22.94 4.55 -0.36
N VAL A 101 22.35 3.81 0.58
CA VAL A 101 21.53 2.62 0.28
C VAL A 101 20.24 2.70 1.10
N LYS A 102 19.09 2.54 0.44
CA LYS A 102 17.78 2.49 1.12
C LYS A 102 17.56 1.14 1.79
N TRP A 103 16.50 1.08 2.58
CA TRP A 103 15.99 -0.13 3.22
C TRP A 103 15.56 -1.22 2.21
N SER A 104 15.22 -2.38 2.77
CA SER A 104 14.74 -3.57 2.06
C SER A 104 15.76 -4.25 1.13
N PRO A 105 16.97 -4.58 1.63
CA PRO A 105 17.86 -5.47 0.91
C PRO A 105 17.24 -6.88 0.81
N ARG A 106 17.65 -7.64 -0.20
CA ARG A 106 17.28 -9.05 -0.36
C ARG A 106 18.47 -9.85 -0.87
N MET A 107 18.49 -11.13 -0.52
CA MET A 107 19.54 -12.08 -0.89
C MET A 107 18.93 -13.46 -1.03
N GLU A 108 19.29 -14.16 -2.10
CA GLU A 108 18.97 -15.56 -2.35
C GLU A 108 20.24 -16.33 -2.71
N ILE A 109 20.21 -17.65 -2.57
CA ILE A 109 21.30 -18.55 -2.99
C ILE A 109 20.79 -19.51 -4.06
N ASP A 110 21.56 -19.71 -5.13
CA ASP A 110 21.23 -20.65 -6.20
C ASP A 110 21.71 -22.08 -5.88
N ASP A 111 21.26 -23.06 -6.68
CA ASP A 111 21.65 -24.47 -6.53
C ASP A 111 23.16 -24.73 -6.74
N SER A 112 23.91 -23.75 -7.24
CA SER A 112 25.37 -23.81 -7.40
C SER A 112 26.12 -23.15 -6.24
N GLY A 113 25.41 -22.61 -5.24
CA GLY A 113 25.98 -21.89 -4.10
C GLY A 113 26.32 -20.43 -4.37
N ASN A 114 25.91 -19.87 -5.52
CA ASN A 114 26.11 -18.44 -5.81
C ASN A 114 25.07 -17.61 -5.07
N LEU A 115 25.49 -16.49 -4.51
CA LEU A 115 24.58 -15.53 -3.90
C LEU A 115 24.10 -14.51 -4.92
N HIS A 116 22.82 -14.19 -4.85
CA HIS A 116 22.16 -13.16 -5.65
C HIS A 116 21.58 -12.12 -4.71
N LEU A 117 22.03 -10.87 -4.83
CA LEU A 117 21.67 -9.78 -3.93
C LEU A 117 21.03 -8.64 -4.72
N VAL A 118 20.05 -7.99 -4.11
CA VAL A 118 19.52 -6.70 -4.59
C VAL A 118 19.40 -5.69 -3.47
N TRP A 119 19.61 -4.42 -3.83
CA TRP A 119 19.40 -3.29 -2.95
C TRP A 119 19.10 -2.03 -3.76
N ILE A 120 18.50 -1.05 -3.11
CA ILE A 120 18.23 0.25 -3.74
C ILE A 120 19.33 1.22 -3.34
N LYS A 121 20.04 1.74 -4.34
CA LYS A 121 20.98 2.84 -4.17
C LYS A 121 20.24 4.17 -4.32
N ASP A 122 20.37 5.03 -3.33
CA ASP A 122 19.79 6.37 -3.33
C ASP A 122 20.86 7.41 -3.63
N THR A 123 20.59 8.32 -4.56
CA THR A 123 21.38 9.52 -4.74
C THR A 123 20.46 10.73 -4.74
N THR A 124 21.01 11.93 -4.50
CA THR A 124 20.23 13.18 -4.48
C THR A 124 19.41 13.47 -5.74
N SER A 125 19.63 12.73 -6.84
CA SER A 125 18.92 12.92 -8.11
C SER A 125 18.28 11.65 -8.68
N ASN A 126 18.73 10.45 -8.31
CA ASN A 126 18.29 9.19 -8.92
C ASN A 126 18.21 8.06 -7.87
N ASP A 127 17.21 7.20 -8.02
CA ASP A 127 17.13 5.89 -7.36
C ASP A 127 17.50 4.79 -8.35
N CYS A 128 18.35 3.85 -7.95
CA CYS A 128 18.71 2.69 -8.76
C CYS A 128 18.50 1.39 -7.98
N LEU A 129 17.76 0.45 -8.56
CA LEU A 129 17.74 -0.93 -8.10
C LEU A 129 18.97 -1.65 -8.64
N VAL A 130 19.80 -2.17 -7.75
CA VAL A 130 21.07 -2.81 -8.08
C VAL A 130 20.94 -4.32 -7.93
N TYR A 131 21.61 -5.06 -8.82
CA TYR A 131 21.74 -6.51 -8.75
C TYR A 131 23.22 -6.92 -8.74
N LEU A 132 23.54 -7.87 -7.87
CA LEU A 132 24.84 -8.50 -7.74
C LEU A 132 24.66 -10.02 -7.66
N ALA A 133 25.29 -10.75 -8.55
CA ALA A 133 25.55 -12.18 -8.35
C ALA A 133 27.01 -12.37 -7.97
N VAL A 134 27.30 -13.28 -7.05
CA VAL A 134 28.64 -13.52 -6.55
C VAL A 134 28.83 -14.98 -6.19
N ASP A 135 29.97 -15.57 -6.55
CA ASP A 135 30.36 -16.91 -6.12
C ASP A 135 31.18 -16.79 -4.83
N PRO A 136 30.62 -17.13 -3.66
CA PRO A 136 31.34 -17.04 -2.38
C PRO A 136 32.55 -17.97 -2.32
N SER A 137 32.57 -19.06 -3.09
CA SER A 137 33.67 -20.03 -3.10
C SER A 137 34.93 -19.48 -3.80
N SER A 138 34.78 -18.38 -4.56
CA SER A 138 35.90 -17.66 -5.19
C SER A 138 36.65 -16.74 -4.22
N ASP A 139 36.18 -16.60 -2.97
CA ASP A 139 36.80 -15.81 -1.92
C ASP A 139 37.96 -16.56 -1.21
N ASP A 140 38.84 -15.84 -0.50
CA ASP A 140 39.84 -16.47 0.38
C ASP A 140 39.23 -16.69 1.78
N PRO A 141 38.86 -17.93 2.16
CA PRO A 141 38.17 -18.16 3.43
C PRO A 141 39.07 -17.97 4.66
N THR A 142 40.38 -17.68 4.48
CA THR A 142 41.34 -17.64 5.58
C THR A 142 41.64 -16.25 6.13
N ASP A 143 41.28 -15.19 5.42
CA ASP A 143 41.56 -13.82 5.86
C ASP A 143 40.38 -13.18 6.64
N GLY A 144 39.23 -13.84 6.63
CA GLY A 144 37.99 -13.43 7.31
C GLY A 144 37.29 -12.24 6.65
N ILE A 145 37.71 -11.84 5.46
CA ILE A 145 37.22 -10.69 4.68
C ILE A 145 36.48 -11.22 3.46
N PHE A 146 35.34 -10.63 3.11
CA PHE A 146 34.58 -11.05 1.94
C PHE A 146 35.02 -10.25 0.71
N ASN A 147 35.83 -10.86 -0.16
CA ASN A 147 36.31 -10.25 -1.39
C ASN A 147 36.41 -11.26 -2.56
N PRO A 148 35.28 -11.85 -2.97
CA PRO A 148 35.22 -12.85 -4.05
C PRO A 148 35.70 -12.29 -5.39
N SER A 149 36.43 -13.10 -6.15
CA SER A 149 36.93 -12.71 -7.47
C SER A 149 35.90 -12.85 -8.57
N ASP A 150 34.96 -13.80 -8.43
CA ASP A 150 33.95 -14.09 -9.43
C ASP A 150 32.61 -13.45 -9.03
N TYR A 151 32.28 -12.36 -9.72
CA TYR A 151 31.07 -11.59 -9.48
C TYR A 151 30.46 -11.05 -10.78
N SER A 152 29.21 -10.61 -10.72
CA SER A 152 28.51 -9.98 -11.83
C SER A 152 27.54 -8.93 -11.31
N MET A 153 27.78 -7.65 -11.62
CA MET A 153 27.04 -6.53 -11.04
C MET A 153 26.58 -5.50 -12.08
N ASN A 154 25.33 -5.06 -11.99
CA ASN A 154 24.82 -3.88 -12.70
C ASN A 154 23.52 -3.38 -12.05
N ASN A 155 23.01 -2.23 -12.50
CA ASN A 155 21.67 -1.79 -12.14
C ASN A 155 20.62 -2.63 -12.90
N VAL A 156 19.59 -3.08 -12.19
CA VAL A 156 18.35 -3.59 -12.79
C VAL A 156 17.62 -2.44 -13.47
N VAL A 157 17.45 -1.31 -12.78
CA VAL A 157 16.87 -0.09 -13.33
C VAL A 157 17.41 1.13 -12.59
N CYS A 158 17.46 2.28 -13.25
CA CYS A 158 17.71 3.58 -12.64
C CYS A 158 16.63 4.56 -13.08
N LYS A 159 16.00 5.23 -12.12
CA LYS A 159 14.99 6.24 -12.37
C LYS A 159 15.60 7.62 -12.10
N THR A 160 15.48 8.51 -13.07
CA THR A 160 16.09 9.86 -13.05
C THR A 160 15.11 10.97 -12.70
N ASN A 161 13.83 10.64 -12.60
CA ASN A 161 12.79 11.48 -12.03
C ASN A 161 12.88 11.41 -10.50
N TYR A 162 13.00 12.57 -9.86
CA TYR A 162 12.98 12.67 -8.41
C TYR A 162 11.53 12.51 -7.92
N ILE A 163 11.13 11.26 -7.68
CA ILE A 163 9.87 10.88 -7.06
C ILE A 163 10.22 10.24 -5.71
N ILE A 164 9.58 10.69 -4.63
CA ILE A 164 9.80 10.12 -3.30
C ILE A 164 9.33 8.66 -3.29
N GLU A 165 10.21 7.77 -2.84
CA GLU A 165 10.00 6.31 -2.84
C GLU A 165 9.59 5.81 -4.23
N ASN A 166 10.33 6.25 -5.27
CA ASN A 166 10.05 5.83 -6.64
C ASN A 166 10.19 4.32 -6.75
N ILE A 167 11.36 3.78 -6.37
CA ILE A 167 11.62 2.35 -6.24
C ILE A 167 11.55 1.97 -4.77
N ALA A 168 10.80 0.93 -4.44
CA ALA A 168 10.69 0.40 -3.07
C ALA A 168 10.43 -1.12 -3.06
N ASN A 169 10.58 -1.72 -1.88
CA ASN A 169 10.19 -3.10 -1.58
C ASN A 169 10.61 -4.13 -2.65
N PRO A 170 11.91 -4.20 -3.04
CA PRO A 170 12.33 -5.19 -4.01
C PRO A 170 12.29 -6.59 -3.39
N ASN A 171 12.07 -7.60 -4.22
CA ASN A 171 12.21 -9.00 -3.88
C ASN A 171 12.85 -9.77 -5.04
N LEU A 172 13.48 -10.91 -4.76
CA LEU A 172 14.06 -11.77 -5.78
C LEU A 172 13.84 -13.25 -5.47
N ALA A 173 13.80 -14.06 -6.51
CA ALA A 173 13.92 -15.51 -6.42
C ALA A 173 14.74 -16.04 -7.60
N ILE A 174 15.35 -17.20 -7.44
CA ILE A 174 16.26 -17.78 -8.44
C ILE A 174 15.63 -19.03 -9.04
N ASP A 175 15.69 -19.14 -10.37
CA ASP A 175 15.20 -20.32 -11.08
C ASP A 175 16.24 -21.45 -11.15
N SER A 176 15.83 -22.60 -11.68
CA SER A 176 16.71 -23.78 -11.80
C SER A 176 17.87 -23.60 -12.79
N GLN A 177 17.89 -22.48 -13.54
CA GLN A 177 18.95 -22.13 -14.48
C GLN A 177 19.92 -21.08 -13.90
N GLY A 178 19.71 -20.63 -12.66
CA GLY A 178 20.51 -19.61 -11.99
C GLY A 178 20.20 -18.18 -12.44
N ALA A 179 19.05 -17.95 -13.08
CA ALA A 179 18.57 -16.61 -13.40
C ALA A 179 17.79 -16.03 -12.22
N ALA A 180 18.03 -14.75 -11.94
CA ALA A 180 17.31 -14.03 -10.91
C ALA A 180 16.05 -13.36 -11.47
N HIS A 181 14.92 -13.60 -10.82
CA HIS A 181 13.63 -12.99 -11.07
C HIS A 181 13.39 -11.93 -10.03
N ILE A 182 13.47 -10.66 -10.42
CA ILE A 182 13.44 -9.52 -9.51
C ILE A 182 12.13 -8.77 -9.70
N VAL A 183 11.42 -8.53 -8.61
CA VAL A 183 10.19 -7.74 -8.55
C VAL A 183 10.38 -6.53 -7.65
N TRP A 184 9.72 -5.41 -7.95
CA TRP A 184 9.77 -4.23 -7.10
C TRP A 184 8.53 -3.37 -7.26
N GLN A 185 8.32 -2.49 -6.28
CA GLN A 185 7.33 -1.43 -6.33
C GLN A 185 7.92 -0.20 -7.03
N ASP A 186 7.18 0.38 -7.97
CA ASP A 186 7.63 1.51 -8.80
C ASP A 186 6.53 2.57 -9.01
N LYS A 187 6.84 3.86 -8.91
CA LYS A 187 5.93 4.99 -9.20
C LYS A 187 6.19 5.66 -10.55
N ASP A 188 7.22 5.25 -11.28
CA ASP A 188 7.52 5.76 -12.60
C ASP A 188 6.38 5.42 -13.55
N ASP A 189 5.72 6.46 -14.06
CA ASP A 189 4.63 6.35 -15.02
C ASP A 189 4.78 7.35 -16.17
N PRO A 190 5.57 7.01 -17.19
CA PRO A 190 5.75 7.86 -18.37
C PRO A 190 4.47 8.17 -19.16
N LEU A 191 3.38 7.42 -18.97
CA LEU A 191 2.11 7.63 -19.66
C LEU A 191 1.12 8.47 -18.84
N ASP A 192 1.42 8.74 -17.57
CA ASP A 192 0.56 9.51 -16.66
C ASP A 192 -0.87 8.94 -16.58
N THR A 193 -0.97 7.62 -16.52
CA THR A 193 -2.21 6.84 -16.47
C THR A 193 -2.48 6.23 -15.10
N ARG A 194 -1.51 6.30 -14.19
CA ARG A 194 -1.50 5.74 -12.84
C ARG A 194 -1.45 6.82 -11.76
N PHE A 195 -1.39 8.10 -12.13
CA PHE A 195 -1.65 9.23 -11.22
C PHE A 195 -0.74 9.20 -9.97
N GLY A 196 0.55 8.90 -10.18
CA GLY A 196 1.54 8.77 -9.10
C GLY A 196 1.41 7.53 -8.20
N LEU A 197 0.49 6.61 -8.49
CA LEU A 197 0.30 5.39 -7.72
C LEU A 197 1.42 4.36 -7.98
N PRO A 198 1.92 3.68 -6.93
CA PRO A 198 2.91 2.63 -7.09
C PRO A 198 2.32 1.39 -7.79
N GLY A 199 3.12 0.73 -8.62
CA GLY A 199 2.79 -0.53 -9.29
C GLY A 199 3.88 -1.56 -9.12
N ILE A 200 3.61 -2.80 -9.52
CA ILE A 200 4.58 -3.88 -9.47
C ILE A 200 5.27 -4.01 -10.82
N ARG A 201 6.60 -4.07 -10.79
CA ARG A 201 7.45 -4.30 -11.95
C ARG A 201 8.27 -5.57 -11.79
N TYR A 202 8.74 -6.10 -12.91
CA TYR A 202 9.50 -7.33 -13.02
C TYR A 202 10.69 -7.18 -13.98
N SER A 203 11.78 -7.86 -13.66
CA SER A 203 12.94 -8.05 -14.53
C SER A 203 13.55 -9.43 -14.31
N MET A 204 14.04 -10.05 -15.38
CA MET A 204 14.90 -11.23 -15.33
C MET A 204 16.35 -10.80 -15.48
N MET A 205 17.26 -11.33 -14.66
CA MET A 205 18.68 -11.02 -14.67
C MET A 205 19.50 -12.31 -14.71
N VAL A 206 20.48 -12.38 -15.61
CA VAL A 206 21.37 -13.54 -15.76
C VAL A 206 22.80 -13.08 -15.53
N ALA A 207 23.48 -13.69 -14.56
CA ALA A 207 24.87 -13.37 -14.24
C ALA A 207 25.80 -13.65 -15.44
N ASN A 208 26.79 -12.80 -15.65
CA ASN A 208 27.85 -13.02 -16.62
C ASN A 208 29.21 -12.90 -15.94
N TRP A 209 29.71 -14.03 -15.48
CA TRP A 209 30.98 -14.16 -14.77
C TRP A 209 32.20 -13.78 -15.61
N THR A 210 32.08 -13.79 -16.95
CA THR A 210 33.20 -13.39 -17.83
C THR A 210 33.32 -11.89 -17.96
N THR A 211 32.20 -11.18 -18.14
CA THR A 211 32.18 -9.72 -18.30
C THR A 211 32.01 -8.97 -16.98
N HIS A 212 31.70 -9.69 -15.89
CA HIS A 212 31.28 -9.16 -14.60
C HIS A 212 30.07 -8.21 -14.69
N THR A 213 29.27 -8.33 -15.76
CA THR A 213 28.09 -7.48 -16.02
C THR A 213 26.92 -8.37 -16.45
N PRO A 214 25.86 -8.48 -15.64
CA PRO A 214 24.73 -9.34 -15.92
C PRO A 214 23.95 -8.86 -17.15
N ASN A 215 23.30 -9.80 -17.82
CA ASN A 215 22.35 -9.51 -18.90
C ASN A 215 20.93 -9.46 -18.32
N SER A 216 20.04 -8.66 -18.92
CA SER A 216 18.61 -8.68 -18.63
C SER A 216 17.84 -9.21 -19.84
N PRO A 217 17.39 -10.47 -19.86
CA PRO A 217 16.62 -11.00 -20.98
C PRO A 217 15.20 -10.42 -21.10
N ILE A 218 14.58 -10.12 -19.96
CA ILE A 218 13.30 -9.40 -19.85
C ILE A 218 13.53 -8.24 -18.89
N PHE A 219 13.25 -7.03 -19.36
CA PHE A 219 13.65 -5.79 -18.67
C PHE A 219 12.41 -4.94 -18.30
N ASP A 220 12.43 -4.27 -17.14
CA ASP A 220 11.48 -3.21 -16.75
C ASP A 220 10.02 -3.44 -17.19
N THR A 221 9.46 -4.59 -16.81
CA THR A 221 8.10 -4.99 -17.20
C THR A 221 7.09 -4.58 -16.14
N LEU A 222 6.12 -3.73 -16.49
CA LEU A 222 4.99 -3.41 -15.63
C LEU A 222 4.00 -4.58 -15.61
N LEU A 223 3.70 -5.09 -14.40
CA LEU A 223 2.74 -6.17 -14.16
C LEU A 223 1.36 -5.66 -13.76
N THR A 224 1.27 -4.46 -13.18
CA THR A 224 -0.01 -3.90 -12.70
C THR A 224 -0.36 -2.63 -13.49
N PRO A 225 -0.89 -2.76 -14.73
CA PRO A 225 -1.15 -1.61 -15.60
C PRO A 225 -2.33 -0.75 -15.15
N LEU A 226 -3.23 -1.29 -14.32
CA LEU A 226 -4.37 -0.55 -13.80
C LEU A 226 -3.92 0.54 -12.79
N PRO A 227 -4.64 1.67 -12.67
CA PRO A 227 -4.36 2.74 -11.72
C PRO A 227 -4.80 2.38 -10.29
N SER A 228 -4.26 1.28 -9.77
CA SER A 228 -4.39 0.86 -8.38
C SER A 228 -3.06 1.02 -7.64
N LYS A 229 -3.13 1.09 -6.30
CA LYS A 229 -1.96 1.11 -5.43
C LYS A 229 -1.52 -0.34 -5.18
N SER A 230 -0.50 -0.77 -5.91
CA SER A 230 0.09 -2.10 -5.77
C SER A 230 1.46 -1.98 -5.08
N THR A 231 1.67 -2.71 -3.99
CA THR A 231 2.80 -2.54 -3.07
C THR A 231 3.23 -3.88 -2.46
N PHE A 232 4.43 -3.92 -1.87
CA PHE A 232 4.99 -5.10 -1.18
C PHE A 232 4.92 -6.39 -2.02
N PRO A 233 5.58 -6.43 -3.19
CA PRO A 233 5.62 -7.64 -4.01
C PRO A 233 6.51 -8.70 -3.38
N GLU A 234 6.10 -9.94 -3.57
CA GLU A 234 6.78 -11.17 -3.18
C GLU A 234 6.86 -12.10 -4.39
N VAL A 235 7.87 -12.94 -4.43
CA VAL A 235 8.16 -13.78 -5.59
C VAL A 235 8.60 -15.18 -5.16
N ALA A 236 8.11 -16.20 -5.85
CA ALA A 236 8.53 -17.58 -5.68
C ALA A 236 8.60 -18.29 -7.05
N ILE A 237 9.38 -19.36 -7.15
CA ILE A 237 9.64 -20.06 -8.42
C ILE A 237 9.15 -21.51 -8.33
N THR A 238 8.39 -21.93 -9.34
CA THR A 238 7.93 -23.31 -9.50
C THR A 238 9.03 -24.23 -10.02
N SER A 239 8.82 -25.55 -9.90
CA SER A 239 9.75 -26.54 -10.46
C SER A 239 9.87 -26.48 -11.98
N ASP A 240 8.96 -25.79 -12.66
CA ASP A 240 8.96 -25.61 -14.11
C ASP A 240 9.49 -24.22 -14.53
N ASP A 241 10.17 -23.51 -13.63
CA ASP A 241 10.68 -22.13 -13.79
C ASP A 241 9.58 -21.08 -14.08
N GLU A 242 8.31 -21.37 -13.80
CA GLU A 242 7.27 -20.34 -13.75
C GLU A 242 7.43 -19.51 -12.48
N VAL A 243 7.20 -18.20 -12.60
CA VAL A 243 7.40 -17.22 -11.52
C VAL A 243 6.05 -16.81 -10.96
N VAL A 244 5.82 -17.09 -9.68
CA VAL A 244 4.63 -16.65 -8.95
C VAL A 244 4.94 -15.35 -8.25
N ILE A 245 4.14 -14.32 -8.53
CA ILE A 245 4.32 -12.98 -7.99
C ILE A 245 3.06 -12.62 -7.23
N THR A 246 3.21 -12.18 -5.99
CA THR A 246 2.08 -11.85 -5.09
C THR A 246 2.29 -10.46 -4.51
N TRP A 247 1.24 -9.66 -4.37
CA TRP A 247 1.35 -8.31 -3.85
C TRP A 247 0.09 -7.87 -3.11
N GLN A 248 0.22 -6.78 -2.38
CA GLN A 248 -0.88 -6.06 -1.76
C GLN A 248 -1.43 -5.01 -2.76
N ASP A 249 -2.73 -4.97 -2.98
CA ASP A 249 -3.39 -4.10 -3.96
C ASP A 249 -4.64 -3.43 -3.39
N SER A 250 -4.90 -2.18 -3.75
CA SER A 250 -6.14 -1.48 -3.38
C SER A 250 -7.38 -2.00 -4.12
N ARG A 251 -7.22 -2.75 -5.22
CA ARG A 251 -8.35 -3.34 -5.93
C ARG A 251 -9.13 -4.29 -5.02
N GLY A 252 -10.45 -4.16 -5.05
CA GLY A 252 -11.36 -4.89 -4.18
C GLY A 252 -11.68 -4.18 -2.86
N SER A 253 -10.99 -3.07 -2.55
CA SER A 253 -11.28 -2.25 -1.38
C SER A 253 -12.62 -1.50 -1.50
N MET A 254 -13.19 -1.14 -0.35
CA MET A 254 -14.35 -0.25 -0.25
C MET A 254 -13.97 0.98 0.56
N ILE A 255 -14.19 2.16 -0.01
CA ILE A 255 -13.90 3.43 0.62
C ILE A 255 -15.13 4.33 0.55
N GLU A 256 -15.42 5.04 1.63
CA GLU A 256 -16.48 6.04 1.70
C GLU A 256 -15.88 7.42 1.97
N LEU A 257 -16.18 8.37 1.07
CA LEU A 257 -15.77 9.76 1.15
C LEU A 257 -16.96 10.63 1.55
N VAL A 258 -16.82 11.33 2.68
CA VAL A 258 -17.74 12.39 3.09
C VAL A 258 -17.04 13.72 2.95
N VAL A 259 -17.39 14.46 1.89
CA VAL A 259 -16.84 15.79 1.61
C VAL A 259 -17.69 16.83 2.33
N LEU A 260 -17.05 17.74 3.07
CA LEU A 260 -17.68 18.85 3.76
C LEU A 260 -17.17 20.14 3.13
N LEU A 261 -18.00 20.77 2.32
CA LEU A 261 -17.61 21.93 1.52
C LEU A 261 -18.21 23.20 2.11
N ASP A 262 -17.31 24.11 2.49
CA ASP A 262 -17.64 25.48 2.85
C ASP A 262 -18.53 26.11 1.77
N SER A 263 -19.63 26.71 2.22
CA SER A 263 -20.69 27.25 1.36
C SER A 263 -20.78 28.78 1.41
N SER A 264 -19.77 29.42 2.00
CA SER A 264 -19.59 30.87 2.09
C SER A 264 -19.32 31.51 0.72
N GLY A 265 -19.03 32.82 0.72
CA GLY A 265 -18.80 33.59 -0.51
C GLY A 265 -17.55 33.19 -1.28
N GLY A 266 -16.48 32.76 -0.60
CA GLY A 266 -15.14 32.56 -1.17
C GLY A 266 -15.01 31.32 -2.07
N MET A 267 -15.78 30.28 -1.79
CA MET A 267 -15.60 28.92 -2.34
C MET A 267 -16.13 28.69 -3.77
N THR A 268 -16.06 29.69 -4.66
CA THR A 268 -16.74 29.58 -5.97
C THR A 268 -16.15 28.49 -6.86
N SER A 269 -14.84 28.49 -7.03
CA SER A 269 -14.10 27.53 -7.86
C SER A 269 -14.24 26.11 -7.33
N GLU A 270 -14.10 25.94 -6.01
CA GLU A 270 -14.19 24.64 -5.34
C GLU A 270 -15.54 23.97 -5.61
N TRP A 271 -16.64 24.74 -5.60
CA TRP A 271 -17.97 24.23 -5.93
C TRP A 271 -18.17 23.91 -7.42
N GLU A 272 -17.44 24.57 -8.33
CA GLU A 272 -17.50 24.28 -9.78
C GLU A 272 -16.68 23.03 -10.11
N ASP A 273 -15.58 22.82 -9.39
CA ASP A 273 -14.55 21.83 -9.71
C ASP A 273 -14.69 20.50 -8.97
N ILE A 274 -15.35 20.47 -7.81
CA ILE A 274 -15.50 19.23 -7.01
C ILE A 274 -16.15 18.08 -7.80
N CYS A 275 -17.11 18.38 -8.67
CA CYS A 275 -17.75 17.38 -9.53
C CYS A 275 -16.86 16.98 -10.71
N THR A 276 -15.97 17.86 -11.16
CA THR A 276 -14.94 17.53 -12.15
C THR A 276 -14.02 16.44 -11.58
N LEU A 277 -13.55 16.60 -10.33
CA LEU A 277 -12.76 15.56 -9.65
C LEU A 277 -13.55 14.28 -9.43
N MET A 278 -14.75 14.37 -8.85
CA MET A 278 -15.50 13.19 -8.41
C MET A 278 -16.12 12.41 -9.57
N TYR A 279 -16.78 13.11 -10.49
CA TYR A 279 -17.62 12.51 -11.53
C TYR A 279 -17.07 12.68 -12.96
N GLY A 280 -15.98 13.43 -13.12
CA GLY A 280 -15.31 13.65 -14.40
C GLY A 280 -15.89 14.83 -15.19
N GLY A 281 -15.27 15.12 -16.33
CA GLY A 281 -15.61 16.26 -17.18
C GLY A 281 -14.42 17.21 -17.36
N SER A 282 -14.67 18.39 -17.89
CA SER A 282 -13.63 19.40 -18.09
C SER A 282 -13.72 20.50 -17.03
N ASP A 283 -12.57 20.98 -16.55
CA ASP A 283 -12.49 22.17 -15.70
C ASP A 283 -12.60 23.47 -16.53
N GLY A 284 -12.50 24.62 -15.86
CA GLY A 284 -12.54 25.94 -16.50
C GLY A 284 -11.31 26.23 -17.39
N GLU A 285 -10.23 25.48 -17.18
CA GLU A 285 -8.90 25.63 -17.75
C GLU A 285 -8.69 24.75 -19.00
N GLY A 286 -9.55 23.76 -19.19
CA GLY A 286 -9.56 22.85 -20.34
C GLY A 286 -8.87 21.52 -20.11
N TRP A 287 -8.42 21.22 -18.88
CA TRP A 287 -8.04 19.87 -18.49
C TRP A 287 -9.31 19.01 -18.36
N THR A 288 -9.16 17.71 -18.62
CA THR A 288 -10.29 16.77 -18.60
C THR A 288 -10.00 15.65 -17.62
N SER A 289 -10.81 15.60 -16.56
CA SER A 289 -10.75 14.55 -15.57
C SER A 289 -11.49 13.30 -16.06
N PRO A 290 -10.93 12.11 -15.85
CA PRO A 290 -11.67 10.87 -16.00
C PRO A 290 -12.71 10.66 -14.90
N GLY A 291 -12.64 11.40 -13.78
CA GLY A 291 -13.52 11.27 -12.61
C GLY A 291 -13.12 10.11 -11.68
N LEU A 292 -13.06 10.36 -10.37
CA LEU A 292 -12.72 9.36 -9.36
C LEU A 292 -13.67 8.17 -9.36
N GLN A 293 -14.99 8.40 -9.49
CA GLN A 293 -15.98 7.32 -9.53
C GLN A 293 -15.72 6.37 -10.71
N ASN A 294 -15.45 6.92 -11.89
CA ASN A 294 -15.19 6.14 -13.09
C ASN A 294 -13.85 5.39 -13.02
N ILE A 295 -12.80 6.00 -12.45
CA ILE A 295 -11.53 5.28 -12.23
C ILE A 295 -11.70 4.17 -11.18
N ALA A 296 -12.47 4.41 -10.11
CA ALA A 296 -12.78 3.39 -9.10
C ALA A 296 -13.47 2.18 -9.74
N ASP A 297 -14.47 2.42 -10.60
CA ASP A 297 -15.17 1.36 -11.34
C ASP A 297 -14.24 0.56 -12.26
N ILE A 298 -13.36 1.24 -13.00
CA ILE A 298 -12.41 0.59 -13.93
C ILE A 298 -11.38 -0.26 -13.17
N THR A 299 -10.93 0.21 -12.02
CA THR A 299 -9.91 -0.49 -11.21
C THR A 299 -10.51 -1.58 -10.34
N GLY A 300 -11.81 -1.52 -10.05
CA GLY A 300 -12.45 -2.44 -9.12
C GLY A 300 -12.30 -2.02 -7.65
N VAL A 301 -12.14 -0.72 -7.39
CA VAL A 301 -12.30 -0.10 -6.07
C VAL A 301 -13.76 0.33 -5.93
N THR A 302 -14.41 0.03 -4.80
CA THR A 302 -15.76 0.56 -4.53
C THR A 302 -15.64 1.93 -3.86
N LEU A 303 -15.93 3.00 -4.60
CA LEU A 303 -16.03 4.35 -4.06
C LEU A 303 -17.47 4.67 -3.69
N LEU A 304 -17.71 4.96 -2.41
CA LEU A 304 -18.98 5.51 -1.90
C LEU A 304 -18.79 7.00 -1.63
N ASP A 305 -19.59 7.89 -2.20
CA ASP A 305 -19.37 9.33 -2.07
C ASP A 305 -20.59 10.07 -1.52
N THR A 306 -20.37 11.10 -0.70
CA THR A 306 -21.40 12.10 -0.40
C THR A 306 -20.75 13.47 -0.20
N ILE A 307 -21.28 14.48 -0.89
CA ILE A 307 -20.81 15.87 -0.76
C ILE A 307 -21.85 16.67 0.02
N TYR A 308 -21.41 17.36 1.07
CA TYR A 308 -22.25 18.20 1.91
C TYR A 308 -21.86 19.67 1.85
N GLY A 309 -22.84 20.53 1.55
CA GLY A 309 -22.75 21.96 1.82
C GLY A 309 -23.06 22.29 3.28
N LEU A 310 -22.24 23.17 3.87
CA LEU A 310 -22.36 23.62 5.24
C LEU A 310 -23.45 24.69 5.44
N GLY A 311 -24.07 24.70 6.62
CA GLY A 311 -25.05 25.72 7.02
C GLY A 311 -26.44 25.61 6.39
N ASP A 312 -26.95 24.39 6.18
CA ASP A 312 -28.24 24.09 5.50
C ASP A 312 -28.37 24.82 4.15
N TYR A 313 -27.25 25.00 3.45
CA TYR A 313 -27.15 25.72 2.19
C TYR A 313 -26.26 24.96 1.20
N ILE A 314 -26.58 25.08 -0.09
CA ILE A 314 -25.77 24.59 -1.21
C ILE A 314 -25.67 25.74 -2.20
N ARG A 315 -24.46 26.00 -2.68
CA ARG A 315 -24.17 27.02 -3.68
C ARG A 315 -24.83 26.67 -5.04
N PRO A 316 -25.25 27.66 -5.85
CA PRO A 316 -25.86 27.40 -7.16
C PRO A 316 -25.00 26.55 -8.12
N GLN A 317 -23.67 26.71 -8.03
CA GLN A 317 -22.66 25.98 -8.80
C GLN A 317 -22.84 24.46 -8.74
N ALA A 318 -23.29 23.95 -7.59
CA ALA A 318 -23.59 22.53 -7.39
C ALA A 318 -24.70 21.97 -8.29
N SER A 319 -25.39 22.82 -9.07
CA SER A 319 -26.47 22.40 -9.97
C SER A 319 -26.15 22.67 -11.45
N THR A 320 -24.90 23.05 -11.75
CA THR A 320 -24.45 23.45 -13.09
C THR A 320 -23.19 22.69 -13.49
N GLY A 321 -22.81 22.76 -14.78
CA GLY A 321 -21.59 22.11 -15.28
C GLY A 321 -21.56 20.61 -14.98
N ASN A 322 -20.41 20.12 -14.53
CA ASN A 322 -20.20 18.71 -14.17
C ASN A 322 -21.02 18.29 -12.93
N CYS A 323 -21.52 19.24 -12.13
CA CYS A 323 -22.42 18.94 -11.01
C CYS A 323 -23.89 18.77 -11.41
N ALA A 324 -24.25 19.05 -12.66
CA ALA A 324 -25.65 18.97 -13.10
C ALA A 324 -26.21 17.55 -12.92
N GLY A 325 -27.27 17.41 -12.10
CA GLY A 325 -27.93 16.13 -11.83
C GLY A 325 -27.45 15.40 -10.57
N HIS A 326 -26.36 15.85 -9.93
CA HIS A 326 -25.85 15.27 -8.68
C HIS A 326 -26.44 15.93 -7.43
N ASN A 327 -26.91 17.17 -7.53
CA ASN A 327 -27.52 17.87 -6.42
C ASN A 327 -28.95 17.41 -6.13
N THR A 328 -29.11 16.78 -4.96
CA THR A 328 -30.40 16.32 -4.45
C THR A 328 -31.14 17.42 -3.70
N ASN A 329 -30.41 18.43 -3.19
CA ASN A 329 -30.88 19.47 -2.28
C ASN A 329 -31.58 18.90 -1.02
N ASP A 330 -31.36 17.63 -0.73
CA ASP A 330 -31.81 16.96 0.48
C ASP A 330 -30.86 17.25 1.64
N ARG A 331 -31.29 16.89 2.85
CA ARG A 331 -30.42 16.83 4.02
C ARG A 331 -29.60 15.53 4.03
N SER A 332 -28.75 15.40 5.05
CA SER A 332 -28.05 14.17 5.46
C SER A 332 -28.80 12.88 5.11
N ARG A 333 -28.08 11.94 4.51
CA ARG A 333 -28.64 10.65 4.15
C ARG A 333 -28.82 9.79 5.41
N ALA A 334 -30.05 9.35 5.67
CA ALA A 334 -30.39 8.53 6.86
C ALA A 334 -30.21 7.02 6.64
N THR A 335 -29.61 6.60 5.53
CA THR A 335 -29.37 5.20 5.18
C THR A 335 -28.01 5.05 4.54
N ILE A 336 -27.32 3.94 4.79
CA ILE A 336 -25.98 3.69 4.22
C ILE A 336 -25.97 3.69 2.69
N LEU A 337 -24.80 3.97 2.13
CA LEU A 337 -24.45 3.69 0.74
C LEU A 337 -24.02 2.23 0.58
N THR A 338 -24.09 1.73 -0.65
CA THR A 338 -23.78 0.34 -1.01
C THR A 338 -23.13 0.30 -2.38
N PRO A 339 -22.44 -0.78 -2.79
CA PRO A 339 -21.88 -0.88 -4.14
C PRO A 339 -22.92 -0.72 -5.29
N GLN A 340 -24.22 -0.85 -5.02
CA GLN A 340 -25.29 -0.64 -6.02
C GLN A 340 -25.88 0.79 -5.98
N VAL A 341 -25.63 1.52 -4.91
CA VAL A 341 -26.04 2.91 -4.69
C VAL A 341 -24.86 3.58 -3.99
N ASP A 342 -23.86 3.84 -4.82
CA ASP A 342 -22.52 4.28 -4.47
C ASP A 342 -22.44 5.79 -4.27
N SER A 343 -23.33 6.56 -4.89
CA SER A 343 -23.43 8.00 -4.64
C SER A 343 -24.59 8.40 -3.71
N GLY A 344 -24.24 9.21 -2.72
CA GLY A 344 -25.16 9.97 -1.88
C GLY A 344 -25.64 11.25 -2.53
N GLY A 345 -24.93 11.75 -3.55
CA GLY A 345 -25.15 13.03 -4.21
C GLY A 345 -24.80 14.23 -3.33
N ILE A 346 -25.06 15.43 -3.85
CA ILE A 346 -24.80 16.69 -3.15
C ILE A 346 -26.00 17.02 -2.25
N ARG A 347 -25.71 17.31 -0.97
CA ARG A 347 -26.67 17.45 0.14
C ARG A 347 -26.31 18.61 1.05
N LYS A 348 -27.17 18.88 2.03
CA LYS A 348 -26.98 19.88 3.09
C LYS A 348 -26.74 19.24 4.44
N ILE A 349 -25.81 19.80 5.18
CA ILE A 349 -25.72 19.58 6.63
C ILE A 349 -26.69 20.53 7.32
N HIS A 350 -27.65 19.95 8.02
CA HIS A 350 -28.63 20.73 8.78
C HIS A 350 -28.08 21.18 10.14
N ARG A 351 -27.14 20.43 10.71
CA ARG A 351 -26.63 20.60 12.07
C ARG A 351 -25.15 20.26 12.13
N THR A 352 -24.37 21.12 12.77
CA THR A 352 -22.96 20.87 13.11
C THR A 352 -22.84 20.55 14.61
N MET A 353 -21.66 20.11 15.05
CA MET A 353 -21.39 19.75 16.45
C MET A 353 -20.28 20.62 17.02
N TYR A 354 -20.55 21.33 18.10
CA TYR A 354 -19.58 22.18 18.80
C TYR A 354 -19.89 22.23 20.30
N ASN A 355 -18.87 22.16 21.15
CA ASN A 355 -18.98 22.07 22.62
C ASN A 355 -19.85 20.90 23.08
N GLY A 356 -19.78 19.77 22.34
CA GLY A 356 -20.61 18.59 22.58
C GLY A 356 -22.12 18.81 22.39
N GLN A 357 -22.52 19.89 21.71
CA GLN A 357 -23.91 20.22 21.44
C GLN A 357 -24.16 20.37 19.94
N SER A 358 -25.34 19.95 19.50
CA SER A 358 -25.80 20.18 18.13
C SER A 358 -26.22 21.63 17.94
N GLN A 359 -25.70 22.28 16.89
CA GLN A 359 -25.96 23.68 16.55
C GLN A 359 -26.69 23.78 15.21
N ASN A 360 -27.68 24.68 15.10
CA ASN A 360 -28.36 25.01 13.84
C ASN A 360 -28.71 26.50 13.69
N TRP A 361 -27.93 27.37 14.34
CA TRP A 361 -28.13 28.82 14.35
C TRP A 361 -26.80 29.53 14.14
N GLY A 362 -26.84 30.75 13.61
CA GLY A 362 -25.64 31.53 13.27
C GLY A 362 -25.17 31.31 11.83
N ASN A 363 -24.02 31.89 11.48
CA ASN A 363 -23.38 31.68 10.18
C ASN A 363 -22.57 30.37 10.22
N GLN A 364 -23.18 29.28 9.76
CA GLN A 364 -22.57 27.94 9.79
C GLN A 364 -21.97 27.52 8.45
N GLN A 365 -21.92 28.43 7.48
CA GLN A 365 -21.45 28.13 6.12
C GLN A 365 -19.94 27.85 6.08
N GLU A 366 -19.20 28.37 7.05
CA GLU A 366 -17.73 28.27 7.20
C GLU A 366 -17.33 27.26 8.30
N GLU A 367 -18.29 26.57 8.93
CA GLU A 367 -18.04 25.69 10.08
C GLU A 367 -17.51 24.31 9.66
N TRP A 368 -16.37 24.26 8.95
CA TRP A 368 -15.77 23.00 8.50
C TRP A 368 -15.20 22.16 9.65
N GLY A 369 -14.77 22.79 10.75
CA GLY A 369 -14.44 22.07 11.99
C GLY A 369 -15.68 21.42 12.62
N PRO A 370 -16.72 22.16 13.04
CA PRO A 370 -17.92 21.58 13.63
C PRO A 370 -18.66 20.60 12.70
N GLY A 371 -18.57 20.80 11.39
CA GLY A 371 -19.02 19.85 10.38
C GLY A 371 -18.23 18.54 10.39
N THR A 372 -16.90 18.61 10.58
CA THR A 372 -16.05 17.42 10.72
C THR A 372 -16.36 16.65 11.99
N THR A 373 -16.53 17.34 13.12
CA THR A 373 -17.01 16.72 14.37
C THR A 373 -18.34 15.99 14.14
N TRP A 374 -19.28 16.60 13.42
CA TRP A 374 -20.55 15.97 13.06
C TRP A 374 -20.36 14.69 12.24
N ALA A 375 -19.53 14.74 11.19
CA ALA A 375 -19.28 13.59 10.33
C ALA A 375 -18.63 12.44 11.13
N CYS A 376 -17.65 12.74 11.98
CA CYS A 376 -16.95 11.73 12.77
C CYS A 376 -17.83 11.12 13.87
N LEU A 377 -18.67 11.92 14.55
CA LEU A 377 -19.63 11.40 15.53
C LEU A 377 -20.80 10.63 14.91
N SER A 378 -21.02 10.72 13.60
CA SER A 378 -22.11 10.02 12.91
C SER A 378 -21.86 8.52 12.69
N TRP A 379 -20.62 8.06 12.88
CA TRP A 379 -20.21 6.66 12.65
C TRP A 379 -20.83 5.66 13.63
N MET A 380 -20.71 5.95 14.91
CA MET A 380 -21.00 5.00 15.98
C MET A 380 -21.74 5.70 17.10
N ASP A 381 -22.84 5.10 17.55
CA ASP A 381 -23.57 5.62 18.70
C ASP A 381 -22.94 5.23 20.03
N ALA A 382 -23.46 5.77 21.13
CA ALA A 382 -22.98 5.49 22.48
C ALA A 382 -23.17 4.02 22.93
N GLN A 383 -23.85 3.19 22.16
CA GLN A 383 -24.02 1.74 22.40
C GLN A 383 -23.09 0.90 21.51
N GLY A 384 -22.31 1.53 20.61
CA GLY A 384 -21.42 0.84 19.67
C GLY A 384 -22.10 0.39 18.38
N ASN A 385 -23.34 0.79 18.10
CA ASN A 385 -24.00 0.43 16.85
C ASN A 385 -23.51 1.32 15.71
N THR A 386 -23.38 0.73 14.51
CA THR A 386 -22.94 1.41 13.28
C THR A 386 -23.98 1.28 12.15
N GLY A 387 -23.75 2.00 11.05
CA GLY A 387 -24.59 1.93 9.86
C GLY A 387 -26.05 2.33 10.10
N ASN A 388 -26.99 1.57 9.52
CA ASN A 388 -28.43 1.84 9.66
C ASN A 388 -28.95 1.63 11.10
N SER A 389 -28.22 0.86 11.91
CA SER A 389 -28.62 0.54 13.29
C SER A 389 -28.15 1.59 14.30
N ALA A 390 -27.24 2.49 13.92
CA ALA A 390 -26.75 3.52 14.82
C ALA A 390 -27.86 4.51 15.23
N ASN A 391 -27.73 5.09 16.42
CA ASN A 391 -28.48 6.27 16.82
C ASN A 391 -27.51 7.42 17.14
N PRO A 392 -26.90 8.02 16.10
CA PRO A 392 -25.89 9.05 16.25
C PRO A 392 -26.50 10.35 16.85
N PRO A 393 -25.67 11.32 17.28
CA PRO A 393 -26.10 12.44 18.14
C PRO A 393 -27.26 13.29 17.63
N THR A 394 -27.50 13.31 16.32
CA THR A 394 -28.61 14.02 15.69
C THR A 394 -29.45 13.10 14.79
N GLN A 395 -30.72 13.47 14.61
CA GLN A 395 -31.61 12.77 13.65
C GLN A 395 -31.23 13.02 12.18
N TYR A 396 -30.26 13.89 11.90
CA TYR A 396 -29.79 14.30 10.58
C TYR A 396 -28.30 13.98 10.40
N ASP A 397 -27.90 12.81 10.89
CA ASP A 397 -26.53 12.36 10.79
C ASP A 397 -26.35 11.46 9.58
N HIS A 398 -25.15 11.53 8.99
CA HIS A 398 -24.75 10.64 7.92
C HIS A 398 -24.67 9.20 8.41
N ARG A 399 -24.93 8.25 7.52
CA ARG A 399 -24.85 6.81 7.80
C ARG A 399 -23.74 6.22 6.98
N TRP A 400 -22.59 6.06 7.63
CA TRP A 400 -21.44 5.37 7.06
C TRP A 400 -21.73 3.88 6.85
N ASN A 401 -21.21 3.33 5.76
CA ASN A 401 -21.16 1.91 5.50
C ASN A 401 -20.16 1.25 6.46
N PRO A 402 -20.57 0.23 7.25
CA PRO A 402 -19.70 -0.44 8.20
C PRO A 402 -18.48 -1.14 7.60
N ASN A 403 -18.54 -1.48 6.31
CA ASN A 403 -17.53 -2.24 5.60
C ASN A 403 -16.54 -1.34 4.84
N ALA A 404 -16.80 -0.04 4.76
CA ALA A 404 -15.92 0.90 4.07
C ALA A 404 -14.85 1.48 5.00
N SER A 405 -13.66 1.72 4.45
CA SER A 405 -12.71 2.69 5.02
C SER A 405 -13.35 4.07 4.96
N LYS A 406 -13.36 4.80 6.08
CA LYS A 406 -14.12 6.04 6.23
C LYS A 406 -13.19 7.24 6.17
N ILE A 407 -13.38 8.09 5.18
CA ILE A 407 -12.62 9.32 5.01
C ILE A 407 -13.56 10.52 5.08
N VAL A 408 -13.24 11.48 5.95
CA VAL A 408 -13.90 12.80 5.95
C VAL A 408 -12.98 13.81 5.30
N ILE A 409 -13.52 14.61 4.38
CA ILE A 409 -12.77 15.61 3.61
C ILE A 409 -13.37 16.99 3.84
N PRO A 410 -12.96 17.72 4.90
CA PRO A 410 -13.31 19.12 5.04
C PRO A 410 -12.52 20.01 4.09
N ILE A 411 -13.23 20.97 3.48
CA ILE A 411 -12.68 21.95 2.56
C ILE A 411 -13.17 23.35 2.96
N GLY A 412 -12.22 24.25 3.24
CA GLY A 412 -12.52 25.63 3.63
C GLY A 412 -11.35 26.58 3.36
N ASP A 413 -11.66 27.86 3.16
CA ASP A 413 -10.71 28.94 2.85
C ASP A 413 -10.42 29.86 4.05
N GLU A 414 -11.21 29.75 5.13
CA GLU A 414 -11.10 30.54 6.36
C GLU A 414 -11.11 29.66 7.64
N GLY A 415 -11.02 30.29 8.82
CA GLY A 415 -10.96 29.62 10.12
C GLY A 415 -12.07 28.57 10.34
N PRO A 416 -11.75 27.44 11.04
CA PRO A 416 -12.66 26.30 11.22
C PRO A 416 -13.95 26.60 11.97
N LYS A 417 -14.00 27.72 12.69
CA LYS A 417 -15.19 28.18 13.40
C LYS A 417 -15.51 29.61 12.98
N VAL A 418 -16.58 29.78 12.20
CA VAL A 418 -17.13 31.08 11.75
C VAL A 418 -16.18 31.96 10.93
N GLY A 419 -15.21 31.34 10.26
CA GLY A 419 -14.35 32.01 9.30
C GLY A 419 -13.28 32.89 9.94
N ASP A 420 -12.96 33.99 9.28
CA ASP A 420 -11.87 34.87 9.69
C ASP A 420 -12.24 35.86 10.82
N PRO A 421 -11.28 36.19 11.73
CA PRO A 421 -9.86 35.83 11.69
C PRO A 421 -9.55 34.47 12.31
N ALA A 422 -8.85 33.60 11.57
CA ALA A 422 -8.41 32.29 12.09
C ALA A 422 -7.53 32.35 13.36
N GLN A 423 -7.49 31.23 14.10
CA GLN A 423 -6.74 30.98 15.35
C GLN A 423 -7.36 31.62 16.59
N GLN A 424 -8.67 31.87 16.57
CA GLN A 424 -9.41 32.18 17.80
C GLN A 424 -9.50 30.95 18.70
N SER A 425 -9.87 31.17 19.97
CA SER A 425 -10.02 30.07 20.94
C SER A 425 -11.08 29.05 20.52
N ASP A 426 -12.11 29.49 19.80
CA ASP A 426 -13.18 28.65 19.29
C ASP A 426 -12.77 27.88 18.02
N ASP A 427 -11.85 28.41 17.21
CA ASP A 427 -11.19 27.64 16.13
C ASP A 427 -10.40 26.47 16.69
N VAL A 428 -9.49 26.76 17.63
CA VAL A 428 -8.63 25.75 18.26
C VAL A 428 -9.49 24.68 18.93
N GLN A 429 -10.51 25.09 19.67
CA GLN A 429 -11.44 24.15 20.30
C GLN A 429 -12.20 23.31 19.26
N SER A 430 -12.61 23.91 18.15
CA SER A 430 -13.35 23.22 17.09
C SER A 430 -12.50 22.14 16.41
N ILE A 431 -11.26 22.46 16.05
CA ILE A 431 -10.28 21.47 15.55
C ILE A 431 -10.04 20.41 16.60
N ASP A 432 -9.94 20.83 17.85
CA ASP A 432 -9.68 19.91 18.93
C ASP A 432 -10.80 18.85 19.06
N GLU A 433 -12.06 19.27 19.03
CA GLU A 433 -13.20 18.35 19.06
C GLU A 433 -13.29 17.48 17.81
N SER A 434 -12.96 18.04 16.65
CA SER A 434 -12.99 17.35 15.36
C SER A 434 -11.97 16.21 15.32
N HIS A 435 -10.71 16.52 15.66
CA HIS A 435 -9.61 15.56 15.70
C HIS A 435 -9.94 14.40 16.63
N ASP A 436 -10.34 14.69 17.87
CA ASP A 436 -10.67 13.67 18.86
C ASP A 436 -11.84 12.79 18.40
N ALA A 437 -12.87 13.37 17.77
CA ALA A 437 -14.00 12.62 17.25
C ALA A 437 -13.57 11.66 16.14
N CYS A 438 -12.70 12.09 15.23
CA CYS A 438 -12.25 11.28 14.10
C CYS A 438 -11.31 10.15 14.54
N VAL A 439 -10.33 10.44 15.43
CA VAL A 439 -9.46 9.42 16.02
C VAL A 439 -10.28 8.36 16.76
N ASN A 440 -11.21 8.77 17.63
CA ASN A 440 -12.06 7.82 18.37
C ASN A 440 -13.01 7.04 17.46
N GLY A 441 -13.45 7.64 16.34
CA GLY A 441 -14.31 7.01 15.35
C GLY A 441 -13.59 6.10 14.36
N GLY A 442 -12.25 6.14 14.30
CA GLY A 442 -11.49 5.49 13.23
C GLY A 442 -11.88 6.04 11.85
N ILE A 443 -12.12 7.34 11.76
CA ILE A 443 -12.40 8.06 10.51
C ILE A 443 -11.17 8.90 10.21
N VAL A 444 -10.65 8.78 8.99
CA VAL A 444 -9.42 9.46 8.57
C VAL A 444 -9.77 10.86 8.02
N PRO A 445 -9.25 11.96 8.59
CA PRO A 445 -9.51 13.30 8.09
C PRO A 445 -8.48 13.75 7.06
N TRP A 446 -8.94 14.04 5.83
CA TRP A 446 -8.12 14.66 4.78
C TRP A 446 -8.57 16.10 4.55
N VAL A 447 -7.78 17.08 4.99
CA VAL A 447 -8.18 18.48 5.00
C VAL A 447 -7.65 19.19 3.76
N PHE A 448 -8.52 19.88 3.03
CA PHE A 448 -8.11 20.70 1.90
C PHE A 448 -8.35 22.17 2.19
N ILE A 449 -7.31 22.98 2.00
CA ILE A 449 -7.42 24.41 2.19
C ILE A 449 -7.79 25.03 0.84
N GLY A 450 -8.88 25.79 0.79
CA GLY A 450 -9.35 26.50 -0.40
C GLY A 450 -8.42 27.65 -0.81
N GLU A 451 -8.83 28.45 -1.79
CA GLU A 451 -8.06 29.60 -2.24
C GLU A 451 -8.05 30.74 -1.17
N ILE A 452 -6.98 30.79 -0.37
CA ILE A 452 -6.84 31.77 0.71
C ILE A 452 -6.44 33.15 0.15
N GLN A 453 -7.31 34.17 0.30
CA GLN A 453 -7.02 35.53 -0.16
C GLN A 453 -6.16 36.38 0.82
N SER A 454 -5.86 35.87 2.02
CA SER A 454 -5.26 36.65 3.11
C SER A 454 -3.93 36.09 3.64
N SER A 455 -3.23 36.86 4.47
CA SER A 455 -1.98 36.46 5.16
C SER A 455 -2.16 35.36 6.23
N ALA A 456 -3.36 34.79 6.37
CA ALA A 456 -3.70 33.75 7.33
C ALA A 456 -3.33 32.32 6.85
N SER A 457 -2.60 32.17 5.73
CA SER A 457 -2.29 30.84 5.17
C SER A 457 -1.63 29.89 6.17
N ASN A 458 -0.65 30.36 6.94
CA ASN A 458 0.02 29.55 7.96
C ASN A 458 -0.95 29.07 9.06
N ASN A 459 -1.95 29.88 9.41
CA ASN A 459 -2.96 29.54 10.42
C ASN A 459 -3.88 28.43 9.93
N MET A 460 -4.22 28.46 8.64
CA MET A 460 -5.02 27.41 8.00
C MET A 460 -4.26 26.10 7.87
N TRP A 461 -3.00 26.16 7.44
CA TRP A 461 -2.11 24.99 7.40
C TRP A 461 -1.95 24.35 8.77
N ASP A 462 -1.84 25.16 9.81
CA ASP A 462 -1.77 24.70 11.19
C ASP A 462 -3.04 23.96 11.62
N HIS A 463 -4.23 24.56 11.43
CA HIS A 463 -5.51 23.91 11.74
C HIS A 463 -5.70 22.60 10.97
N ALA A 464 -5.32 22.59 9.69
CA ALA A 464 -5.42 21.41 8.84
C ALA A 464 -4.50 20.28 9.33
N LEU A 465 -3.25 20.58 9.69
CA LEU A 465 -2.30 19.61 10.25
C LEU A 465 -2.74 19.12 11.64
N ASP A 466 -3.29 20.00 12.46
CA ASP A 466 -3.80 19.67 13.78
C ASP A 466 -5.00 18.71 13.69
N LEU A 467 -5.89 18.91 12.73
CA LEU A 467 -7.00 17.99 12.46
C LEU A 467 -6.52 16.66 11.88
N ALA A 468 -5.72 16.71 10.81
CA ALA A 468 -5.30 15.54 10.04
C ALA A 468 -4.36 14.62 10.82
N GLN A 469 -3.48 15.19 11.64
CA GLN A 469 -2.39 14.48 12.32
C GLN A 469 -2.54 14.55 13.83
N CYS A 470 -2.19 15.66 14.48
CA CYS A 470 -2.49 15.87 15.89
C CYS A 470 -2.23 17.33 16.29
N PRO A 471 -3.06 17.92 17.19
CA PRO A 471 -2.87 19.28 17.64
C PRO A 471 -1.55 19.55 18.38
N VAL A 472 -0.95 20.70 18.12
CA VAL A 472 0.27 21.18 18.79
C VAL A 472 0.11 22.56 19.41
N SER A 473 1.07 22.98 20.23
CA SER A 473 1.04 24.32 20.81
C SER A 473 1.54 25.37 19.82
N GLY A 474 0.65 26.25 19.39
CA GLY A 474 0.97 27.39 18.53
C GLY A 474 1.08 27.03 17.05
N VAL A 475 1.18 28.06 16.21
CA VAL A 475 1.10 27.91 14.74
C VAL A 475 2.35 27.28 14.15
N SER A 476 2.18 26.17 13.43
CA SER A 476 3.23 25.48 12.69
C SER A 476 2.72 24.83 11.41
N THR A 477 3.46 24.98 10.32
CA THR A 477 3.18 24.35 9.02
C THR A 477 3.99 23.07 8.78
N THR A 478 4.71 22.58 9.79
CA THR A 478 5.51 21.35 9.67
C THR A 478 4.66 20.11 9.96
N PRO A 479 4.89 18.97 9.24
CA PRO A 479 4.33 17.69 9.61
C PRO A 479 4.54 17.38 11.10
N ARG A 480 3.52 16.79 11.73
CA ARG A 480 3.47 16.51 13.16
C ARG A 480 4.18 15.20 13.47
N SER A 481 4.69 15.11 14.69
CA SER A 481 5.14 13.85 15.28
C SER A 481 4.26 13.57 16.49
N CYS A 482 3.31 12.68 16.30
CA CYS A 482 2.25 12.40 17.28
C CYS A 482 2.70 11.30 18.25
N SER A 483 2.62 11.58 19.55
CA SER A 483 3.13 10.67 20.58
C SER A 483 2.24 9.45 20.88
N GLY A 484 0.96 9.49 20.51
CA GLY A 484 -0.01 8.42 20.75
C GLY A 484 -0.30 8.13 22.23
N GLY A 485 0.02 9.05 23.14
CA GLY A 485 -0.21 8.89 24.58
C GLY A 485 -1.67 9.08 25.02
N ASN A 486 -2.50 9.73 24.21
CA ASN A 486 -3.95 9.92 24.37
C ASN A 486 -4.59 10.29 23.02
N THR A 487 -5.92 10.37 22.95
CA THR A 487 -6.64 10.69 21.70
C THR A 487 -6.10 11.97 21.04
N ARG A 488 -5.99 13.07 21.80
CA ARG A 488 -5.51 14.39 21.35
C ARG A 488 -4.14 14.37 20.68
N ASN A 489 -3.27 13.43 21.01
CA ASN A 489 -1.92 13.37 20.47
C ASN A 489 -1.65 12.07 19.70
N THR A 490 -2.71 11.37 19.32
CA THR A 490 -2.69 10.22 18.41
C THR A 490 -2.79 10.74 16.98
N ASP A 491 -2.04 10.14 16.06
CA ASP A 491 -2.12 10.50 14.65
C ASP A 491 -3.52 10.18 14.08
N GLY A 492 -4.17 11.15 13.44
CA GLY A 492 -5.42 10.96 12.70
C GLY A 492 -5.27 10.13 11.42
N ALA A 493 -4.02 9.79 11.03
CA ALA A 493 -3.64 9.07 9.82
C ALA A 493 -4.07 9.77 8.51
N GLY A 494 -4.41 11.06 8.62
CA GLY A 494 -4.89 11.90 7.56
C GLY A 494 -3.79 12.63 6.80
N GLY A 495 -4.22 13.50 5.91
CA GLY A 495 -3.34 14.35 5.12
C GLY A 495 -3.89 15.76 4.98
N VAL A 496 -3.03 16.66 4.48
CA VAL A 496 -3.43 18.02 4.14
C VAL A 496 -3.08 18.28 2.68
N GLY A 497 -4.01 18.88 1.97
CA GLY A 497 -3.85 19.35 0.60
C GLY A 497 -4.28 20.80 0.46
N GLN A 498 -4.06 21.35 -0.74
CA GLN A 498 -4.51 22.69 -1.09
C GLN A 498 -5.30 22.62 -2.40
N TRP A 499 -6.39 23.38 -2.47
CA TRP A 499 -7.10 23.57 -3.72
C TRP A 499 -6.27 24.45 -4.67
N PRO A 500 -6.17 24.10 -5.96
CA PRO A 500 -5.49 24.92 -6.95
C PRO A 500 -6.05 26.35 -6.98
N SER A 501 -5.17 27.34 -7.13
CA SER A 501 -5.60 28.72 -7.32
C SER A 501 -6.31 28.88 -8.67
N SER A 502 -7.26 29.81 -8.74
CA SER A 502 -7.98 30.15 -9.97
C SER A 502 -7.06 30.24 -11.19
N GLY A 503 -7.34 29.44 -12.24
CA GLY A 503 -6.54 29.38 -13.47
C GLY A 503 -5.39 28.38 -13.47
N GLN A 504 -5.33 27.46 -12.50
CA GLN A 504 -4.52 26.23 -12.54
C GLN A 504 -5.45 25.04 -12.75
N ASP A 505 -5.00 24.04 -13.50
CA ASP A 505 -5.77 22.81 -13.68
C ASP A 505 -5.76 21.93 -12.40
N LEU A 506 -6.65 20.94 -12.39
CA LEU A 506 -6.88 20.07 -11.24
C LEU A 506 -6.00 18.80 -11.23
N SER A 507 -5.01 18.66 -12.11
CA SER A 507 -4.26 17.39 -12.29
C SER A 507 -3.52 16.94 -11.03
N ASP A 508 -2.71 17.81 -10.42
CA ASP A 508 -2.00 17.50 -9.17
C ASP A 508 -2.96 17.17 -8.01
N LEU A 509 -4.11 17.85 -7.95
CA LEU A 509 -5.14 17.59 -6.94
C LEU A 509 -5.80 16.22 -7.19
N PHE A 510 -6.03 15.88 -8.45
CA PHE A 510 -6.58 14.59 -8.85
C PHE A 510 -5.63 13.44 -8.44
N ASP A 511 -4.33 13.58 -8.67
CA ASP A 511 -3.31 12.61 -8.24
C ASP A 511 -3.33 12.41 -6.72
N GLN A 512 -3.46 13.50 -5.96
CA GLN A 512 -3.57 13.42 -4.51
C GLN A 512 -4.84 12.65 -4.08
N TRP A 513 -5.99 12.92 -4.70
CA TRP A 513 -7.24 12.22 -4.40
C TRP A 513 -7.24 10.77 -4.91
N MET A 514 -6.48 10.45 -5.96
CA MET A 514 -6.21 9.07 -6.37
C MET A 514 -5.46 8.30 -5.27
N GLY A 515 -4.54 8.96 -4.56
CA GLY A 515 -3.92 8.42 -3.35
C GLY A 515 -4.92 8.13 -2.23
N ILE A 516 -5.90 9.02 -2.02
CA ILE A 516 -6.98 8.84 -1.03
C ILE A 516 -7.88 7.68 -1.44
N LEU A 517 -8.34 7.63 -2.69
CA LEU A 517 -9.17 6.56 -3.23
C LEU A 517 -8.55 5.17 -2.98
N ASN A 518 -7.24 5.06 -3.13
CA ASN A 518 -6.48 3.83 -2.97
C ASN A 518 -5.90 3.65 -1.55
N SER A 519 -6.46 4.34 -0.55
CA SER A 519 -6.11 4.18 0.87
C SER A 519 -7.02 3.20 1.64
N GLY A 520 -8.04 2.65 0.96
CA GLY A 520 -8.93 1.63 1.51
C GLY A 520 -8.21 0.34 1.91
N SER A 521 -8.91 -0.53 2.64
CA SER A 521 -8.38 -1.83 3.05
C SER A 521 -7.92 -2.65 1.84
N PRO A 522 -6.62 -2.96 1.73
CA PRO A 522 -6.07 -3.62 0.56
C PRO A 522 -6.31 -5.13 0.62
N GLU A 523 -6.15 -5.76 -0.54
CA GLU A 523 -6.30 -7.19 -0.76
C GLU A 523 -5.03 -7.80 -1.33
N VAL A 524 -4.88 -9.12 -1.18
CA VAL A 524 -3.77 -9.87 -1.75
C VAL A 524 -4.13 -10.38 -3.14
N TRP A 525 -3.25 -10.09 -4.11
CA TRP A 525 -3.38 -10.49 -5.51
C TRP A 525 -2.15 -11.25 -5.96
N THR A 526 -2.32 -12.11 -6.95
CA THR A 526 -1.22 -12.86 -7.56
C THR A 526 -1.30 -12.90 -9.07
N THR A 527 -0.14 -13.06 -9.69
CA THR A 527 0.03 -13.37 -11.11
C THR A 527 1.06 -14.47 -11.23
N VAL A 528 0.97 -15.26 -12.29
CA VAL A 528 2.01 -16.23 -12.64
C VAL A 528 2.52 -15.87 -14.02
N VAL A 529 3.84 -15.75 -14.14
CA VAL A 529 4.52 -15.44 -15.40
C VAL A 529 5.43 -16.58 -15.84
N ASP A 530 5.57 -16.77 -17.15
CA ASP A 530 6.43 -17.76 -17.81
C ASP A 530 7.49 -17.02 -18.66
N PRO A 531 8.64 -16.67 -18.05
CA PRO A 531 9.70 -15.92 -18.73
C PRO A 531 10.27 -16.68 -19.94
N TYR A 532 10.39 -18.00 -19.83
CA TYR A 532 10.99 -18.82 -20.88
C TYR A 532 10.07 -19.00 -22.08
N ALA A 533 8.75 -19.10 -21.88
CA ALA A 533 7.80 -19.00 -22.98
C ALA A 533 7.94 -17.67 -23.71
N LYS A 534 8.06 -16.56 -22.99
CA LYS A 534 8.27 -15.25 -23.62
C LYS A 534 9.58 -15.16 -24.39
N LEU A 535 10.68 -15.67 -23.83
CA LEU A 535 11.98 -15.71 -24.51
C LEU A 535 12.00 -16.62 -25.75
N SER A 536 11.04 -17.54 -25.85
CA SER A 536 10.85 -18.38 -27.04
C SER A 536 10.01 -17.69 -28.14
N ASP A 537 9.39 -16.54 -27.86
CA ASP A 537 8.69 -15.73 -28.86
C ASP A 537 9.68 -15.15 -29.88
N PRO A 538 9.59 -15.50 -31.18
CA PRO A 538 10.47 -14.93 -32.20
C PRO A 538 10.30 -13.41 -32.39
N ASN A 539 9.22 -12.82 -31.86
CA ASN A 539 9.00 -11.37 -31.89
C ASN A 539 9.50 -10.66 -30.63
N HIS A 540 9.82 -11.39 -29.56
CA HIS A 540 10.43 -10.80 -28.37
C HIS A 540 11.90 -10.51 -28.62
N VAL A 541 12.35 -9.34 -28.17
CA VAL A 541 13.75 -8.94 -28.26
C VAL A 541 14.33 -8.99 -26.85
N SER A 542 15.34 -9.82 -26.63
CA SER A 542 16.03 -9.87 -25.34
C SER A 542 16.47 -8.48 -24.89
N GLY A 543 16.15 -8.11 -23.65
CA GLY A 543 16.40 -6.78 -23.09
C GLY A 543 15.27 -5.77 -23.29
N THR A 544 14.13 -6.17 -23.88
CA THR A 544 12.91 -5.36 -23.88
C THR A 544 11.92 -5.84 -22.81
N PRO A 545 10.96 -4.98 -22.42
CA PRO A 545 9.85 -5.40 -21.59
C PRO A 545 8.97 -6.47 -22.23
N ALA A 546 8.29 -7.24 -21.38
CA ALA A 546 7.30 -8.23 -21.79
C ALA A 546 5.86 -7.69 -21.80
N HIS A 547 5.64 -6.42 -21.40
CA HIS A 547 4.40 -5.69 -21.67
C HIS A 547 4.54 -4.89 -22.97
N SER A 548 3.41 -4.45 -23.51
CA SER A 548 3.38 -3.55 -24.68
C SER A 548 2.82 -2.19 -24.30
N THR A 549 3.29 -1.15 -25.01
CA THR A 549 2.79 0.22 -24.87
C THR A 549 2.31 0.70 -26.22
N ALA A 550 1.00 0.90 -26.37
CA ALA A 550 0.39 1.34 -27.62
C ALA A 550 -0.80 2.26 -27.33
N GLY A 551 -0.90 3.37 -28.08
CA GLY A 551 -2.03 4.30 -27.94
C GLY A 551 -2.12 5.00 -26.58
N GLY A 552 -1.01 5.10 -25.83
CA GLY A 552 -0.99 5.70 -24.48
C GLY A 552 -1.47 4.77 -23.39
N VAL A 553 -1.47 3.44 -23.61
CA VAL A 553 -1.91 2.44 -22.64
C VAL A 553 -0.86 1.35 -22.50
N TYR A 554 -0.65 0.87 -21.28
CA TYR A 554 0.11 -0.35 -21.01
C TYR A 554 -0.78 -1.58 -21.16
N THR A 555 -0.29 -2.64 -21.80
CA THR A 555 -1.02 -3.89 -21.97
C THR A 555 -0.13 -5.07 -21.66
N GLU A 556 -0.56 -5.90 -20.72
CA GLU A 556 0.10 -7.16 -20.38
C GLU A 556 -0.02 -8.20 -21.50
N ASP A 557 0.99 -9.04 -21.61
CA ASP A 557 1.04 -10.15 -22.57
C ASP A 557 0.40 -11.41 -21.94
N VAL A 558 -0.93 -11.42 -21.89
CA VAL A 558 -1.73 -12.47 -21.24
C VAL A 558 -2.12 -13.56 -22.22
N GLY A 559 -1.84 -14.82 -21.86
CA GLY A 559 -2.29 -15.98 -22.61
C GLY A 559 -1.62 -17.26 -22.15
N TRP A 560 -1.74 -18.34 -22.93
CA TRP A 560 -1.09 -19.60 -22.61
C TRP A 560 0.43 -19.50 -22.77
N GLY A 561 1.18 -20.05 -21.82
CA GLY A 561 2.63 -20.24 -21.87
C GLY A 561 3.05 -21.62 -22.40
N GLY A 562 4.34 -21.89 -22.33
CA GLY A 562 4.99 -23.14 -22.73
C GLY A 562 4.55 -23.71 -24.10
N ALA A 563 4.12 -24.98 -24.10
CA ALA A 563 3.78 -25.71 -25.33
C ALA A 563 2.53 -25.16 -26.07
N HIS A 564 1.79 -24.24 -25.46
CA HIS A 564 0.50 -23.75 -25.96
C HIS A 564 0.53 -22.26 -26.38
N GLY A 565 1.61 -21.55 -26.08
CA GLY A 565 1.82 -20.17 -26.50
C GLY A 565 3.09 -19.58 -25.88
N ASN A 566 3.43 -18.38 -26.34
CA ASN A 566 4.65 -17.68 -25.93
C ASN A 566 4.33 -16.40 -25.15
N ASN A 567 3.22 -16.44 -24.39
CA ASN A 567 2.76 -15.30 -23.61
C ASN A 567 3.51 -15.26 -22.28
N PHE A 568 3.76 -14.05 -21.78
CA PHE A 568 4.47 -13.86 -20.53
C PHE A 568 3.60 -14.10 -19.30
N VAL A 569 2.35 -13.61 -19.26
CA VAL A 569 1.44 -13.77 -18.12
C VAL A 569 0.52 -14.96 -18.38
N VAL A 570 0.67 -16.03 -17.60
CA VAL A 570 -0.05 -17.30 -17.77
C VAL A 570 -1.22 -17.47 -16.79
N VAL A 571 -1.16 -16.81 -15.64
CA VAL A 571 -2.29 -16.60 -14.74
C VAL A 571 -2.38 -15.11 -14.46
N ASN A 572 -3.43 -14.46 -14.94
CA ASN A 572 -3.58 -13.02 -14.82
C ASN A 572 -4.33 -12.64 -13.53
N ASP A 573 -3.73 -11.75 -12.74
CA ASP A 573 -4.36 -10.95 -11.67
C ASP A 573 -5.50 -11.64 -10.93
N THR A 574 -5.14 -12.60 -10.09
CA THR A 574 -6.09 -13.37 -9.27
C THR A 574 -6.11 -12.84 -7.84
N ARG A 575 -7.28 -12.38 -7.39
CA ARG A 575 -7.54 -11.97 -5.99
C ARG A 575 -7.64 -13.20 -5.08
N PHE A 576 -6.90 -13.21 -3.97
CA PHE A 576 -6.90 -14.29 -2.99
C PHE A 576 -7.82 -14.04 -1.80
N THR A 577 -7.74 -12.83 -1.25
CA THR A 577 -8.52 -12.42 -0.09
C THR A 577 -9.76 -11.67 -0.58
N TYR A 578 -10.93 -12.05 -0.04
CA TYR A 578 -12.22 -11.47 -0.42
C TYR A 578 -12.98 -11.17 0.87
N ASP A 579 -12.54 -10.15 1.57
CA ASP A 579 -13.25 -9.62 2.72
C ASP A 579 -13.06 -8.11 2.82
N ASP A 580 -13.97 -7.45 3.53
CA ASP A 580 -13.85 -6.00 3.76
C ASP A 580 -12.83 -5.70 4.89
N SER A 581 -11.91 -6.65 5.16
CA SER A 581 -10.88 -6.55 6.19
C SER A 581 -9.51 -6.23 5.57
N TRP A 582 -8.54 -5.95 6.43
CA TRP A 582 -7.23 -5.48 6.00
C TRP A 582 -6.31 -6.68 5.74
N SER A 583 -5.93 -6.92 4.47
CA SER A 583 -4.97 -7.95 4.09
C SER A 583 -3.71 -7.32 3.52
N SER A 584 -2.58 -7.46 4.24
CA SER A 584 -1.36 -6.71 3.92
C SER A 584 -0.09 -7.54 4.04
N ARG A 585 1.00 -7.06 3.42
CA ARG A 585 2.33 -7.69 3.48
C ARG A 585 2.26 -9.22 3.24
N PRO A 586 1.84 -9.65 2.04
CA PRO A 586 1.80 -11.07 1.73
C PRO A 586 3.22 -11.66 1.82
N ALA A 587 3.30 -12.98 1.88
CA ALA A 587 4.46 -13.77 1.52
C ALA A 587 3.98 -15.04 0.79
N VAL A 588 4.79 -15.51 -0.16
CA VAL A 588 4.48 -16.69 -0.97
C VAL A 588 5.67 -17.62 -1.00
N GLU A 589 5.40 -18.91 -0.87
CA GLU A 589 6.39 -19.98 -0.95
C GLU A 589 5.84 -21.18 -1.72
N ILE A 590 6.73 -22.00 -2.27
CA ILE A 590 6.34 -23.23 -2.96
C ILE A 590 6.72 -24.43 -2.10
N ALA A 591 5.70 -25.15 -1.65
CA ALA A 591 5.92 -26.36 -0.87
C ALA A 591 6.53 -27.48 -1.72
N SER A 592 7.20 -28.42 -1.06
CA SER A 592 7.84 -29.59 -1.71
C SER A 592 6.89 -30.49 -2.52
N ASN A 593 5.58 -30.34 -2.35
CA ASN A 593 4.54 -31.01 -3.13
C ASN A 593 4.03 -30.18 -4.33
N GLY A 594 4.65 -29.04 -4.61
CA GLY A 594 4.30 -28.11 -5.69
C GLY A 594 3.11 -27.19 -5.40
N LEU A 595 2.59 -27.18 -4.15
CA LEU A 595 1.50 -26.27 -3.79
C LEU A 595 2.04 -24.93 -3.32
N LEU A 596 1.37 -23.86 -3.75
CA LEU A 596 1.62 -22.50 -3.26
C LEU A 596 1.11 -22.34 -1.83
N GLN A 597 1.94 -21.75 -0.98
CA GLN A 597 1.62 -21.37 0.39
C GLN A 597 1.64 -19.86 0.49
N PHE A 598 0.54 -19.29 0.98
CA PHE A 598 0.38 -17.85 1.15
C PHE A 598 0.16 -17.53 2.62
N ILE A 599 0.80 -16.47 3.10
CA ILE A 599 0.52 -15.84 4.38
C ILE A 599 0.37 -14.33 4.19
N TRP A 600 -0.41 -13.68 5.03
CA TRP A 600 -0.58 -12.22 5.04
C TRP A 600 -0.93 -11.76 6.46
N SER A 601 -0.82 -10.45 6.69
CA SER A 601 -1.15 -9.77 7.95
C SER A 601 -2.50 -9.08 7.91
#